data_AF-A0A966Q041-F1
#
_entry.id   AF-A0A966Q041-F1
#
_cell.length_a   1.000
_cell.length_b   1.000
_cell.length_c   1.000
_cell.angle_alpha   90.00
_cell.angle_beta   90.00
_cell.angle_gamma   90.00
#
_symmetry.space_group_name_H-M   'P 1'
#
loop_
_entity.id
_entity.type
_entity.pdbx_description
1 polymer ?
#
loop_
_entity_poly.entity_id
_entity_poly.type
_entity_poly.pdbx_seq_one_letter_code
_entity_poly.pdbx_strand_id
1 'polypeptide(L)'
;VQLHNNGGGGSGTTVNIWLAKNGTAIADTNTRVSVNTNSPYVVAAWNFFVNASANDYYELMWSPDNTQIQMDYQVAGSHPAIPSVILTVNQIG
;
A
#
# COMPACT_ATOMS: atom_id res chain seq x y z
N VAL A 1 0.66 0.43 5.07
CA VAL A 1 0.88 1.45 4.01
C VAL A 1 0.02 2.66 4.32
N GLN A 2 0.58 3.86 4.34
CA GLN A 2 -0.21 5.09 4.45
C GLN A 2 -0.41 5.71 3.07
N LEU A 3 -1.68 5.83 2.66
CA LEU A 3 -2.08 6.47 1.41
C LEU A 3 -2.61 7.88 1.70
N HIS A 4 -2.28 8.80 0.82
CA HIS A 4 -2.70 10.20 0.90
C HIS A 4 -3.23 10.68 -0.47
N ASN A 5 -4.43 11.23 -0.51
CA ASN A 5 -4.96 11.89 -1.69
C ASN A 5 -4.69 13.41 -1.61
N ASN A 6 -3.71 13.87 -2.39
CA ASN A 6 -3.31 15.28 -2.47
C ASN A 6 -4.20 16.13 -3.40
N GLY A 7 -5.23 15.55 -4.01
CA GLY A 7 -6.08 16.23 -4.99
C GLY A 7 -7.07 17.22 -4.37
N GLY A 8 -7.27 18.36 -5.02
CA GLY A 8 -8.27 19.38 -4.64
C GLY A 8 -9.70 19.10 -5.12
N GLY A 9 -9.97 17.89 -5.62
CA GLY A 9 -11.21 17.51 -6.33
C GLY A 9 -10.90 16.88 -7.70
N GLY A 10 -11.75 15.96 -8.17
CA GLY A 10 -11.56 15.23 -9.42
C GLY A 10 -12.09 13.79 -9.35
N SER A 11 -12.10 13.10 -10.51
CA SER A 11 -12.45 11.68 -10.58
C SER A 11 -11.30 10.80 -10.10
N GLY A 12 -11.62 9.64 -9.53
CA GLY A 12 -10.64 8.66 -9.06
C GLY A 12 -10.34 8.84 -7.58
N THR A 13 -10.75 7.83 -6.81
CA THR A 13 -10.56 7.78 -5.36
C THR A 13 -10.15 6.39 -4.91
N THR A 14 -9.68 5.53 -5.82
CA THR A 14 -9.42 4.12 -5.48
C THR A 14 -7.98 3.71 -5.75
N VAL A 15 -7.47 2.87 -4.87
CA VAL A 15 -6.17 2.22 -5.02
C VAL A 15 -6.37 0.72 -4.88
N ASN A 16 -5.81 -0.05 -5.81
CA ASN A 16 -5.74 -1.51 -5.72
C ASN A 16 -4.34 -1.87 -5.21
N ILE A 17 -4.25 -2.77 -4.23
CA ILE A 17 -2.99 -3.20 -3.62
C ILE A 17 -3.00 -4.73 -3.53
N TRP A 18 -1.95 -5.38 -4.01
CA TRP A 18 -1.87 -6.85 -4.10
C TRP A 18 -0.43 -7.34 -3.90
N LEU A 19 -0.29 -8.65 -3.70
CA LEU A 19 1.01 -9.30 -3.60
C LEU A 19 1.42 -9.87 -4.96
N ALA A 20 2.68 -9.69 -5.34
CA ALA A 20 3.31 -10.39 -6.44
C ALA A 20 4.47 -11.25 -5.94
N LYS A 21 4.75 -12.33 -6.67
CA LYS A 21 5.89 -13.20 -6.48
C LYS A 21 6.63 -13.30 -7.79
N ASN A 22 7.94 -13.04 -7.74
CA ASN A 22 8.81 -13.12 -8.90
C ASN A 22 8.27 -12.33 -10.12
N GLY A 23 7.73 -11.12 -9.89
CA GLY A 23 7.12 -10.27 -10.92
C GLY A 23 5.69 -10.64 -11.36
N THR A 24 5.12 -11.72 -10.83
CA THR A 24 3.76 -12.20 -11.20
C THR A 24 2.77 -11.97 -10.06
N ALA A 25 1.63 -11.36 -10.36
CA ALA A 25 0.56 -11.13 -9.37
C ALA A 25 0.02 -12.45 -8.81
N ILE A 26 -0.13 -12.53 -7.49
CA ILE A 26 -0.74 -13.67 -6.81
C ILE A 26 -2.27 -13.46 -6.76
N ALA A 27 -3.01 -14.45 -7.24
CA ALA A 27 -4.47 -14.45 -7.22
C ALA A 27 -5.02 -14.24 -5.79
N ASP A 28 -6.20 -13.62 -5.69
CA ASP A 28 -6.94 -13.40 -4.44
C ASP A 28 -6.19 -12.60 -3.35
N THR A 29 -5.15 -11.84 -3.72
CA THR A 29 -4.44 -10.94 -2.80
C THR A 29 -4.80 -9.46 -2.96
N ASN A 30 -5.57 -9.12 -4.00
CA ASN A 30 -5.91 -7.74 -4.30
C ASN A 30 -6.98 -7.20 -3.33
N THR A 31 -6.71 -6.03 -2.75
CA THR A 31 -7.67 -5.25 -1.97
C THR A 31 -7.80 -3.87 -2.59
N ARG A 32 -9.05 -3.43 -2.81
CA ARG A 32 -9.36 -2.06 -3.22
C ARG A 32 -9.68 -1.21 -2.00
N VAL A 33 -9.00 -0.07 -1.89
CA VAL A 33 -9.25 0.94 -0.85
C VAL A 33 -9.70 2.25 -1.48
N SER A 34 -10.60 2.97 -0.81
CA SER A 34 -11.08 4.28 -1.24
C SER A 34 -10.40 5.40 -0.44
N VAL A 35 -9.64 6.26 -1.11
CA VAL A 35 -8.93 7.41 -0.55
C VAL A 35 -9.57 8.69 -1.10
N ASN A 36 -10.64 9.13 -0.44
CA ASN A 36 -11.45 10.27 -0.90
C ASN A 36 -10.79 11.60 -0.54
N THR A 37 -10.95 12.64 -1.34
CA THR A 37 -10.33 13.96 -1.07
C THR A 37 -10.85 14.62 0.23
N ASN A 38 -12.07 14.29 0.67
CA ASN A 38 -12.64 14.77 1.93
C ASN A 38 -12.23 13.93 3.16
N SER A 39 -11.58 12.78 2.95
CA SER A 39 -10.97 11.94 3.97
C SER A 39 -9.64 11.42 3.39
N PRO A 40 -8.65 12.31 3.27
CA PRO A 40 -7.56 12.15 2.32
C PRO A 40 -6.52 11.12 2.78
N TYR A 41 -6.65 10.55 3.98
CA TYR A 41 -5.71 9.58 4.52
C TYR A 41 -6.40 8.23 4.77
N VAL A 42 -5.78 7.15 4.29
CA VAL A 42 -6.20 5.78 4.57
C VAL A 42 -4.98 4.93 4.88
N VAL A 43 -5.09 4.10 5.91
CA VAL A 43 -4.08 3.09 6.23
C VAL A 43 -4.56 1.75 5.70
N ALA A 44 -3.74 1.16 4.85
CA ALA A 44 -3.96 -0.17 4.32
C ALA A 44 -2.96 -1.13 4.96
N ALA A 45 -3.47 -2.16 5.65
CA ALA A 45 -2.68 -3.08 6.46
C ALA A 45 -3.19 -4.51 6.25
N TRP A 46 -2.27 -5.42 5.95
CA TRP A 46 -2.55 -6.83 5.68
C TRP A 46 -1.52 -7.72 6.35
N ASN A 47 -1.88 -8.98 6.51
CA ASN A 47 -0.95 -10.07 6.69
C ASN A 47 -1.14 -11.04 5.53
N PHE A 48 -0.09 -11.28 4.75
CA PHE A 48 -0.08 -12.30 3.70
C PHE A 48 0.71 -13.51 4.19
N PHE A 49 0.07 -14.68 4.16
CA PHE A 49 0.74 -15.95 4.44
C PHE A 49 1.09 -16.60 3.10
N VAL A 50 2.39 -16.83 2.88
CA VAL A 50 2.91 -17.37 1.62
C VAL A 50 3.96 -18.44 1.87
N ASN A 51 4.06 -19.40 0.96
CA ASN A 51 5.14 -20.39 0.95
C ASN A 51 6.35 -19.82 0.21
N ALA A 52 7.41 -19.49 0.95
CA ALA A 52 8.66 -19.00 0.39
C ALA A 52 9.68 -20.13 0.19
N SER A 53 10.31 -20.16 -0.99
CA SER A 53 11.45 -21.02 -1.31
C SER A 53 12.70 -20.18 -1.55
N ALA A 54 13.87 -20.83 -1.59
CA ALA A 54 15.12 -20.14 -1.93
C ALA A 54 15.00 -19.42 -3.29
N ASN A 55 15.50 -18.18 -3.34
CA ASN A 55 15.47 -17.27 -4.48
C ASN A 55 14.10 -16.67 -4.86
N ASP A 56 13.04 -16.96 -4.10
CA ASP A 56 11.79 -16.23 -4.26
C ASP A 56 11.94 -14.79 -3.74
N TYR A 57 11.38 -13.84 -4.48
CA TYR A 57 11.14 -12.49 -3.99
C TYR A 57 9.65 -12.16 -4.08
N TYR A 58 9.20 -11.36 -3.11
CA TYR A 58 7.82 -10.91 -3.00
C TYR A 58 7.78 -9.39 -3.08
N GLU A 59 6.77 -8.89 -3.79
CA GLU A 59 6.58 -7.48 -4.06
C GLU A 59 5.19 -7.07 -3.59
N LEU A 60 5.10 -5.94 -2.90
CA LEU A 60 3.83 -5.31 -2.60
C LEU A 60 3.53 -4.32 -3.72
N MET A 61 2.53 -4.65 -4.53
CA MET A 61 2.15 -3.88 -5.72
C MET A 61 1.00 -2.94 -5.38
N TRP A 62 0.97 -1.77 -6.01
CA TRP A 62 -0.12 -0.81 -5.86
C TRP A 62 -0.44 -0.13 -7.19
N SER A 63 -1.72 0.20 -7.39
CA SER A 63 -2.20 0.90 -8.58
C SER A 63 -3.33 1.86 -8.20
N PRO A 64 -3.02 3.16 -8.07
CA PRO A 64 -4.05 4.18 -7.90
C PRO A 64 -4.73 4.49 -9.24
N ASP A 65 -6.02 4.81 -9.21
CA ASP A 65 -6.77 5.33 -10.37
C ASP A 65 -6.52 6.83 -10.62
N ASN A 66 -5.82 7.48 -9.70
CA ASN A 66 -5.48 8.89 -9.73
C ASN A 66 -4.05 9.12 -9.22
N THR A 67 -3.22 9.84 -9.99
CA THR A 67 -1.81 10.13 -9.66
C THR A 67 -1.63 11.06 -8.46
N GLN A 68 -2.71 11.71 -8.00
CA GLN A 68 -2.73 12.48 -6.77
C GLN A 68 -2.78 11.61 -5.51
N ILE A 69 -3.08 10.31 -5.64
CA ILE A 69 -3.02 9.36 -4.53
C ILE A 69 -1.60 8.80 -4.43
N GLN A 70 -0.92 9.09 -3.32
CA GLN A 70 0.50 8.82 -3.11
C GLN A 70 0.75 8.14 -1.75
N MET A 71 1.93 7.51 -1.61
CA MET A 71 2.43 7.00 -0.33
C MET A 71 3.49 7.96 0.22
N ASP A 72 3.03 9.01 0.89
CA ASP A 72 3.89 10.12 1.29
C ASP A 72 4.66 9.83 2.58
N TYR A 73 5.90 10.29 2.64
CA TYR A 73 6.65 10.41 3.88
C TYR A 73 6.36 11.77 4.51
N GLN A 74 6.06 11.78 5.81
CA GLN A 74 5.95 13.01 6.59
C GLN A 74 7.10 13.07 7.61
N VAL A 75 7.85 14.17 7.58
CA VAL A 75 8.88 14.47 8.58
C VAL A 75 8.28 14.61 9.99
N ALA A 76 9.08 14.34 11.01
CA ALA A 76 8.66 14.52 12.40
C ALA A 76 8.32 16.00 12.71
N GLY A 77 7.32 16.19 13.57
CA GLY A 77 6.88 17.49 14.08
C GLY A 77 6.52 17.38 15.57
N SER A 78 5.30 17.76 15.94
CA SER A 78 4.74 17.47 17.28
C SER A 78 4.48 15.97 17.53
N HIS A 79 4.53 15.17 16.48
CA HIS A 79 4.48 13.70 16.49
C HIS A 79 5.69 13.13 15.72
N PRO A 80 6.05 11.85 15.94
CA PRO A 80 7.09 11.18 15.15
C PRO A 80 6.82 11.23 13.64
N ALA A 81 7.87 11.01 12.85
CA ALA A 81 7.77 10.92 11.39
C ALA A 81 6.82 9.78 10.97
N ILE A 82 6.13 9.98 9.85
CA ILE A 82 5.25 8.97 9.26
C ILE A 82 5.93 8.40 8.01
N PRO A 83 6.30 7.11 8.01
CA PRO A 83 6.84 6.45 6.82
C PRO A 83 5.75 6.16 5.79
N SER A 84 6.11 6.20 4.50
CA SER A 84 5.24 5.79 3.39
C SER A 84 4.74 4.35 3.54
N VAL A 85 5.66 3.44 3.88
CA VAL A 85 5.40 2.01 4.03
C VAL A 85 6.09 1.49 5.28
N ILE A 86 5.32 0.77 6.11
CA ILE A 86 5.84 -0.09 7.17
C ILE A 86 5.60 -1.52 6.70
N LEU A 87 6.67 -2.31 6.58
CA LEU A 87 6.63 -3.69 6.14
C LEU A 87 7.42 -4.56 7.12
N THR A 88 6.84 -5.68 7.51
CA THR A 88 7.47 -6.65 8.40
C THR A 88 7.34 -8.03 7.78
N VAL A 89 8.44 -8.76 7.74
CA VAL A 89 8.49 -10.14 7.25
C VAL A 89 8.84 -11.04 8.43
N ASN A 90 7.98 -12.00 8.72
CA ASN A 90 8.20 -12.98 9.77
C ASN A 90 8.19 -14.38 9.16
N GLN A 91 9.19 -15.19 9.50
CA GLN A 91 9.15 -16.61 9.20
C GLN A 91 8.21 -17.30 10.21
N ILE A 92 7.30 -18.10 9.69
CA ILE A 92 6.37 -18.90 10.50
C ILE A 92 6.75 -20.36 10.25
N GLY A 93 6.99 -21.10 11.34
CA GLY A 93 7.41 -22.50 11.33
C GLY A 93 6.34 -23.45 11.84
#